data_AF-U2RXB5-F1
#
_entry.id   AF-U2RXB5-F1
#
_cell.length_a   1.000
_cell.length_b   1.000
_cell.length_c   1.000
_cell.angle_alpha   90.00
_cell.angle_beta   90.00
_cell.angle_gamma   90.00
#
_symmetry.space_group_name_H-M   'P 1'
#
loop_
_entity.id
_entity.type
_entity.pdbx_description
1 polymer ?
#
loop_
_entity_poly.entity_id
_entity_poly.type
_entity_poly.pdbx_seq_one_letter_code
_entity_poly.pdbx_strand_id
1 'polypeptide(L)'
;MTMLAVLQGHREPAFAEQSCAGSFSDVSWREGVSVTDDGVAAFGGAATVVFHWSVKEGSRAGDYFTLQIPEPIRRERTLAPFWLDSPTGEHIARVTWDGQTTRFTLTDYVETHSNVSGDANFGVDWQGETRPGDYQLNFRGL
;
A
#
# COMPACT_ATOMS: atom_id res chain seq x y z
N MET A 1 -27.97 -19.53 44.07
CA MET A 1 -28.18 -18.43 43.12
C MET A 1 -26.84 -17.74 42.96
N THR A 2 -26.03 -18.21 42.02
CA THR A 2 -24.62 -17.80 41.89
C THR A 2 -24.57 -16.64 40.90
N MET A 3 -24.19 -15.44 41.38
CA MET A 3 -23.99 -14.29 40.50
C MET A 3 -22.75 -14.50 39.63
N LEU A 4 -22.93 -14.37 38.32
CA LEU A 4 -21.87 -14.36 37.33
C LEU A 4 -21.13 -13.02 37.43
N ALA A 5 -19.81 -13.05 37.64
CA ALA A 5 -18.97 -11.88 37.52
C ALA A 5 -18.96 -11.42 36.06
N VAL A 6 -19.41 -10.19 35.80
CA VAL A 6 -19.20 -9.50 34.52
C VAL A 6 -17.72 -9.15 34.46
N LEU A 7 -16.93 -9.94 33.73
CA LEU A 7 -15.62 -9.51 33.25
C LEU A 7 -15.88 -8.32 32.32
N GLN A 8 -15.62 -7.11 32.81
CA GLN A 8 -15.45 -5.96 31.94
C GLN A 8 -14.28 -6.26 31.01
N GLY A 9 -14.61 -6.76 29.81
CA GLY A 9 -13.65 -6.83 28.73
C GLY A 9 -13.08 -5.44 28.57
N HIS A 10 -11.77 -5.30 28.84
CA HIS A 10 -10.99 -4.26 28.22
C HIS A 10 -11.30 -4.37 26.72
N ARG A 11 -12.09 -3.43 26.19
CA ARG A 11 -12.08 -3.17 24.76
C ARG A 11 -10.70 -2.58 24.50
N GLU A 12 -9.72 -3.46 24.32
CA GLU A 12 -8.54 -3.13 23.56
C GLU A 12 -9.06 -2.50 22.26
N PRO A 13 -8.65 -1.27 21.91
CA PRO A 13 -9.05 -0.70 20.62
C PRO A 13 -8.62 -1.72 19.57
N ALA A 14 -9.59 -2.18 18.78
CA ALA A 14 -9.36 -3.21 17.79
C ALA A 14 -8.15 -2.79 16.93
N PHE A 15 -7.05 -3.53 17.09
CA PHE A 15 -5.84 -3.39 16.27
C PHE A 15 -6.12 -3.65 14.77
N ALA A 16 -7.37 -3.99 14.41
CA ALA A 16 -7.86 -4.25 13.06
C ALA A 16 -8.49 -3.01 12.37
N GLU A 17 -8.77 -1.91 13.07
CA GLU A 17 -9.34 -0.68 12.45
C GLU A 17 -8.28 0.40 12.15
N GLN A 18 -7.09 0.29 12.73
CA GLN A 18 -6.00 1.26 12.59
C GLN A 18 -5.27 1.20 11.23
N SER A 19 -5.62 0.22 10.37
CA SER A 19 -4.92 -0.10 9.13
C SER A 19 -5.72 0.20 7.85
N CYS A 20 -7.00 0.55 7.95
CA CYS A 20 -7.86 0.87 6.80
C CYS A 20 -8.02 2.38 6.57
N ALA A 21 -6.99 3.19 6.83
CA ALA A 21 -7.05 4.65 6.64
C ALA A 21 -7.05 5.07 5.16
N GLY A 22 -6.95 4.12 4.23
CA GLY A 22 -6.99 4.37 2.80
C GLY A 22 -7.33 3.13 1.99
N SER A 23 -7.51 3.32 0.70
CA SER A 23 -7.82 2.27 -0.28
C SER A 23 -7.01 2.45 -1.55
N PHE A 24 -6.85 1.35 -2.28
CA PHE A 24 -6.20 1.31 -3.59
C PHE A 24 -7.20 0.84 -4.64
N SER A 25 -7.17 1.46 -5.82
CA SER A 25 -7.96 1.07 -6.99
C SER A 25 -7.13 1.17 -8.26
N ASP A 26 -7.72 0.70 -9.37
CA ASP A 26 -7.16 0.87 -10.72
C ASP A 26 -5.72 0.36 -10.86
N VAL A 27 -5.42 -0.70 -10.11
CA VAL A 27 -4.06 -1.21 -10.06
C VAL A 27 -3.77 -1.99 -11.33
N SER A 28 -2.71 -1.60 -12.03
CA SER A 28 -2.28 -2.22 -13.27
C SER A 28 -0.77 -2.17 -13.42
N TRP A 29 -0.26 -3.02 -14.30
CA TRP A 29 1.11 -2.92 -14.74
C TRP A 29 1.25 -1.81 -15.78
N ARG A 30 2.36 -1.05 -15.72
CA ARG A 30 2.78 -0.27 -16.87
C ARG A 30 3.46 -1.21 -17.86
N GLU A 31 2.85 -1.38 -19.02
CA GLU A 31 3.40 -2.18 -20.12
C GLU A 31 4.81 -1.70 -20.51
N GLY A 32 5.67 -2.64 -20.88
CA GLY A 32 7.05 -2.37 -21.25
C GLY A 32 7.80 -3.64 -21.65
N VAL A 33 9.11 -3.53 -21.88
CA VAL A 33 9.93 -4.65 -22.41
C VAL A 33 9.86 -5.92 -21.53
N SER A 34 9.61 -5.74 -20.23
CA SER A 34 9.52 -6.83 -19.24
C SER A 34 8.09 -7.18 -18.82
N VAL A 35 7.07 -6.52 -19.41
CA VAL A 35 5.65 -6.66 -19.03
C VAL A 35 4.74 -6.68 -20.27
N THR A 36 4.01 -7.78 -20.46
CA THR A 36 2.97 -7.96 -21.50
C THR A 36 1.77 -8.67 -20.90
N ASP A 37 0.55 -8.27 -21.26
CA ASP A 37 -0.71 -8.91 -20.82
C ASP A 37 -0.80 -9.12 -19.29
N ASP A 38 -0.56 -8.06 -18.50
CA ASP A 38 -0.56 -8.09 -17.03
C ASP A 38 0.43 -9.09 -16.37
N GLY A 39 1.46 -9.50 -17.11
CA GLY A 39 2.42 -10.52 -16.69
C GLY A 39 3.87 -10.18 -16.97
N VAL A 40 4.74 -11.18 -16.76
CA VAL A 40 6.18 -11.12 -17.07
C VAL A 40 6.39 -11.41 -18.56
N ALA A 41 6.89 -10.44 -19.33
CA ALA A 41 7.22 -10.65 -20.74
C ALA A 41 8.58 -11.34 -20.95
N ALA A 42 9.55 -11.08 -20.07
CA ALA A 42 10.91 -11.58 -20.19
C ALA A 42 11.58 -11.78 -18.81
N PHE A 43 12.47 -12.76 -18.73
CA PHE A 43 13.26 -13.05 -17.52
C PHE A 43 14.15 -11.86 -17.15
N GLY A 44 14.01 -11.38 -15.91
CA GLY A 44 14.84 -10.30 -15.38
C GLY A 44 14.50 -8.94 -15.98
N GLY A 45 14.22 -7.97 -15.11
CA GLY A 45 13.89 -6.61 -15.50
C GLY A 45 13.08 -5.90 -14.43
N ALA A 46 13.10 -4.57 -14.45
CA ALA A 46 12.19 -3.77 -13.64
C ALA A 46 10.82 -3.72 -14.33
N ALA A 47 9.77 -3.81 -13.52
CA ALA A 47 8.40 -3.51 -13.91
C ALA A 47 7.93 -2.30 -13.10
N THR A 48 6.91 -1.59 -13.59
CA THR A 48 6.30 -0.48 -12.85
C THR A 48 4.84 -0.81 -12.62
N VAL A 49 4.41 -0.70 -11.37
CA VAL A 49 2.99 -0.78 -11.01
C VAL A 49 2.46 0.64 -10.94
N VAL A 50 1.28 0.86 -11.52
CA VAL A 50 0.50 2.11 -11.41
C VAL A 50 -0.79 1.82 -10.66
N PHE A 51 -1.22 2.74 -9.81
CA PHE A 51 -2.46 2.60 -9.05
C PHE A 51 -3.00 3.96 -8.60
N HIS A 52 -4.29 4.00 -8.34
CA HIS A 52 -4.96 5.09 -7.64
C HIS A 52 -5.04 4.78 -6.14
N TRP A 53 -4.92 5.81 -5.31
CA TRP A 53 -5.08 5.70 -3.87
C TRP A 53 -5.94 6.84 -3.31
N SER A 54 -6.65 6.55 -2.22
CA SER A 54 -7.47 7.52 -1.51
C SER A 54 -7.41 7.31 -0.01
N VAL A 55 -7.49 8.40 0.75
CA VAL A 55 -7.57 8.39 2.21
C VAL A 55 -9.03 8.37 2.65
N LYS A 56 -9.33 7.57 3.67
CA LYS A 56 -10.67 7.51 4.28
C LYS A 56 -10.97 8.83 4.98
N GLU A 57 -12.16 9.37 4.75
CA GLU A 57 -12.64 10.56 5.45
C GLU A 57 -12.57 10.40 6.98
N GLY A 58 -12.08 11.44 7.65
CA GLY A 58 -11.89 11.45 9.10
C GLY A 58 -10.63 10.74 9.62
N SER A 59 -9.72 10.30 8.74
CA SER A 59 -8.39 9.83 9.14
C SER A 59 -7.58 10.96 9.80
N ARG A 60 -6.60 10.58 10.61
CA ARG A 60 -5.78 11.49 11.43
C ARG A 60 -4.29 11.31 11.17
N ALA A 61 -3.50 12.26 11.66
CA ALA A 61 -2.05 12.11 11.66
C ALA A 61 -1.63 10.81 12.36
N GLY A 62 -0.74 10.05 11.73
CA GLY A 62 -0.24 8.77 12.24
C GLY A 62 -1.08 7.55 11.88
N ASP A 63 -2.33 7.73 11.42
CA ASP A 63 -3.08 6.65 10.80
C ASP A 63 -2.33 6.15 9.57
N TYR A 64 -2.54 4.89 9.20
CA TYR A 64 -1.83 4.31 8.08
C TYR A 64 -2.70 3.34 7.28
N PHE A 65 -2.25 3.07 6.07
CA PHE A 65 -2.74 1.99 5.25
C PHE A 65 -1.58 1.24 4.62
N THR A 66 -1.81 -0.03 4.29
CA THR A 66 -0.75 -0.92 3.82
C THR A 66 -1.04 -1.50 2.44
N LEU A 67 0.03 -1.69 1.68
CA LEU A 67 0.02 -2.35 0.38
C LEU A 67 0.92 -3.57 0.44
N GLN A 68 0.33 -4.76 0.31
CA GLN A 68 1.10 -5.99 0.20
C GLN A 68 1.56 -6.20 -1.24
N ILE A 69 2.88 -6.24 -1.46
CA ILE A 69 3.46 -6.65 -2.74
C ILE A 69 3.39 -8.19 -2.81
N PRO A 70 2.74 -8.77 -3.82
CA PRO A 70 2.64 -10.21 -3.96
C PRO A 70 3.93 -10.82 -4.52
N GLU A 71 4.19 -12.09 -4.21
CA GLU A 71 5.15 -12.86 -5.00
C GLU A 71 4.64 -13.08 -6.43
N PRO A 72 5.52 -13.20 -7.43
CA PRO A 72 6.98 -13.30 -7.34
C PRO A 72 7.70 -11.96 -7.61
N ILE A 73 7.06 -10.81 -7.39
CA ILE A 73 7.76 -9.52 -7.45
C ILE A 73 8.26 -9.10 -6.07
N ARG A 74 9.20 -8.16 -6.05
CA ARG A 74 9.60 -7.41 -4.87
C ARG A 74 9.77 -5.95 -5.25
N ARG A 75 9.64 -5.05 -4.28
CA ARG A 75 10.11 -3.67 -4.45
C ARG A 75 11.57 -3.64 -4.89
N GLU A 76 11.92 -2.67 -5.74
CA GLU A 76 13.31 -2.37 -6.08
C GLU A 76 14.17 -2.22 -4.81
N ARG A 77 15.31 -2.92 -4.76
CA ARG A 77 16.16 -2.96 -3.54
C ARG A 77 16.75 -1.60 -3.16
N THR A 78 16.94 -0.72 -4.14
CA THR A 78 17.54 0.61 -4.01
C THR A 78 16.55 1.71 -3.68
N LEU A 79 15.24 1.40 -3.67
CA LEU A 79 14.23 2.40 -3.30
C LEU A 79 14.47 2.84 -1.86
N ALA A 80 14.53 4.14 -1.60
CA ALA A 80 14.64 4.73 -0.26
C ALA A 80 13.27 5.24 0.22
N PRO A 81 12.99 5.26 1.54
CA PRO A 81 11.70 5.73 2.05
C PRO A 81 11.41 7.16 1.61
N PHE A 82 10.23 7.40 1.04
CA PHE A 82 9.88 8.66 0.38
C PHE A 82 8.55 9.21 0.90
N TRP A 83 8.16 10.39 0.42
CA TRP A 83 6.91 11.06 0.78
C TRP A 83 5.92 11.02 -0.38
N LEU A 84 4.63 10.91 -0.06
CA LEU A 84 3.57 11.34 -0.95
C LEU A 84 3.37 12.83 -0.74
N ASP A 85 3.47 13.61 -1.81
CA ASP A 85 3.39 15.07 -1.76
C ASP A 85 2.12 15.55 -2.45
N SER A 86 1.52 16.58 -1.88
CA SER A 86 0.44 17.32 -2.53
C SER A 86 0.97 18.15 -3.71
N PRO A 87 0.10 18.66 -4.60
CA PRO A 87 0.52 19.52 -5.70
C PRO A 87 1.25 20.79 -5.27
N THR A 88 1.06 21.24 -4.02
CA THR A 88 1.73 22.39 -3.40
C THR A 88 3.05 22.03 -2.71
N GLY A 89 3.41 20.74 -2.65
CA GLY A 89 4.66 20.24 -2.05
C GLY A 89 4.57 19.89 -0.57
N GLU A 90 3.37 19.90 0.02
CA GLU A 90 3.15 19.48 1.41
C GLU A 90 3.11 17.94 1.50
N HIS A 91 3.75 17.39 2.53
CA HIS A 91 3.79 15.94 2.75
C HIS A 91 2.45 15.40 3.25
N ILE A 92 1.87 14.47 2.52
CA ILE A 92 0.60 13.79 2.83
C ILE A 92 0.84 12.52 3.66
N ALA A 93 1.83 11.71 3.26
CA ALA A 93 2.13 10.46 3.93
C ALA A 93 3.60 10.06 3.77
N ARG A 94 4.18 9.45 4.81
CA ARG A 94 5.48 8.80 4.70
C ARG A 94 5.31 7.37 4.22
N VAL A 95 6.04 7.02 3.16
CA VAL A 95 6.08 5.66 2.63
C VAL A 95 7.32 4.93 3.17
N THR A 96 7.07 3.84 3.87
CA THR A 96 8.10 2.92 4.40
C THR A 96 7.69 1.48 4.08
N TRP A 97 8.51 0.51 4.47
CA TRP A 97 8.21 -0.89 4.23
C TRP A 97 8.91 -1.80 5.25
N ASP A 98 8.31 -2.95 5.47
CA ASP A 98 8.91 -4.10 6.14
C ASP A 98 8.70 -5.34 5.26
N GLY A 99 9.79 -5.94 4.80
CA GLY A 99 9.75 -6.99 3.77
C GLY A 99 8.98 -6.56 2.51
N GLN A 100 7.86 -7.24 2.27
CA GLN A 100 6.97 -7.05 1.11
C GLN A 100 5.76 -6.15 1.42
N THR A 101 5.59 -5.69 2.66
CA THR A 101 4.49 -4.82 3.06
C THR A 101 4.96 -3.38 3.00
N THR A 102 4.37 -2.58 2.12
CA THR A 102 4.56 -1.13 2.07
C THR A 102 3.55 -0.47 3.01
N ARG A 103 4.00 0.48 3.83
CA ARG A 103 3.17 1.25 4.77
C ARG A 103 3.18 2.72 4.40
N PHE A 104 2.00 3.31 4.33
CA PHE A 104 1.76 4.73 4.10
C PHE A 104 1.25 5.35 5.40
N THR A 105 2.08 6.11 6.10
CA THR A 105 1.71 6.76 7.37
C THR A 105 1.34 8.21 7.12
N LEU A 106 0.09 8.57 7.40
CA LEU A 106 -0.48 9.89 7.17
C LEU A 106 0.15 10.95 8.08
N THR A 107 0.33 12.16 7.54
CA THR A 107 0.73 13.36 8.29
C THR A 107 -0.51 14.10 8.79
N ASP A 108 -0.33 15.25 9.42
CA ASP A 108 -1.38 16.20 9.81
C ASP A 108 -2.11 16.85 8.62
N TYR A 109 -1.60 16.69 7.39
CA TYR A 109 -2.24 17.15 6.17
C TYR A 109 -3.71 16.69 6.06
N VAL A 110 -3.99 15.44 6.42
CA VAL A 110 -5.32 14.82 6.28
C VAL A 110 -6.36 15.35 7.28
N GLU A 111 -5.95 16.07 8.31
CA GLU A 111 -6.88 16.65 9.29
C GLU A 111 -7.49 17.98 8.82
N THR A 112 -6.86 18.61 7.84
CA THR A 112 -7.27 19.91 7.29
C THR A 112 -7.74 19.84 5.84
N HIS A 113 -7.61 18.68 5.20
CA HIS A 113 -7.96 18.45 3.80
C HIS A 113 -8.92 17.26 3.66
N SER A 114 -9.97 17.44 2.86
CA SER A 114 -10.94 16.39 2.52
C SER A 114 -10.68 15.85 1.12
N ASN A 115 -11.20 14.66 0.82
CA ASN A 115 -11.06 13.97 -0.47
C ASN A 115 -9.59 13.77 -0.89
N VAL A 116 -8.70 13.53 0.07
CA VAL A 116 -7.28 13.33 -0.18
C VAL A 116 -7.07 12.03 -0.96
N SER A 117 -6.55 12.16 -2.19
CA SER A 117 -6.34 11.05 -3.13
C SER A 117 -5.25 11.41 -4.13
N GLY A 118 -4.78 10.41 -4.87
CA GLY A 118 -3.82 10.63 -5.94
C GLY A 118 -3.49 9.38 -6.72
N ASP A 119 -2.67 9.56 -7.76
CA ASP A 119 -2.13 8.47 -8.56
C ASP A 119 -0.66 8.27 -8.20
N ALA A 120 -0.22 7.02 -8.16
CA ALA A 120 1.16 6.69 -7.84
C ALA A 120 1.71 5.59 -8.75
N ASN A 121 3.03 5.54 -8.83
CA ASN A 121 3.74 4.44 -9.44
C ASN A 121 5.00 4.09 -8.65
N PHE A 122 5.38 2.81 -8.63
CA PHE A 122 6.67 2.40 -8.11
C PHE A 122 7.26 1.24 -8.92
N GLY A 123 8.59 1.20 -8.93
CA GLY A 123 9.38 0.13 -9.55
C GLY A 123 9.38 -1.14 -8.69
N VAL A 124 9.25 -2.27 -9.35
CA VAL A 124 9.39 -3.61 -8.77
C VAL A 124 10.36 -4.45 -9.61
N ASP A 125 11.08 -5.33 -8.96
CA ASP A 125 11.94 -6.34 -9.58
C ASP A 125 11.25 -7.70 -9.50
N TRP A 126 11.43 -8.52 -10.51
CA TRP A 126 11.10 -9.95 -10.44
C TRP A 126 12.04 -10.69 -9.47
N GLN A 127 11.50 -11.61 -8.67
CA GLN A 127 12.28 -12.44 -7.76
C GLN A 127 12.80 -13.70 -8.49
N GLY A 128 14.12 -13.83 -8.59
CA GLY A 128 14.77 -15.07 -9.08
C GLY A 128 14.42 -15.43 -10.54
N GLU A 129 14.38 -16.73 -10.85
CA GLU A 129 13.99 -17.29 -12.16
C GLU A 129 12.46 -17.28 -12.35
N THR A 130 11.81 -16.14 -12.10
CA THR A 130 10.37 -16.00 -12.38
C THR A 130 10.12 -16.30 -13.86
N ARG A 131 9.28 -17.32 -14.12
CA ARG A 131 8.95 -17.72 -15.49
C ARG A 131 7.96 -16.71 -16.11
N PRO A 132 8.00 -16.51 -17.44
CA PRO A 132 6.95 -15.78 -18.14
C PRO A 132 5.56 -16.33 -17.81
N GLY A 133 4.58 -15.43 -17.59
CA GLY A 133 3.21 -15.78 -17.27
C GLY A 133 2.43 -14.65 -16.60
N ASP A 134 1.12 -14.85 -16.46
CA ASP A 134 0.18 -13.89 -15.88
C ASP A 134 0.28 -13.93 -14.35
N TYR A 135 0.59 -12.78 -13.74
CA TYR A 135 0.66 -12.64 -12.30
C TYR A 135 -0.36 -11.62 -11.84
N GLN A 136 -1.48 -12.11 -11.28
CA GLN A 136 -2.48 -11.23 -10.72
C GLN A 136 -1.91 -10.45 -9.54
N LEU A 137 -1.86 -9.13 -9.72
CA LEU A 137 -1.59 -8.15 -8.69
C LEU A 137 -2.78 -8.04 -7.73
N ASN A 138 -2.91 -9.01 -6.83
CA ASN A 138 -3.91 -8.95 -5.77
C ASN A 138 -3.41 -8.05 -4.64
N PHE A 139 -3.43 -6.74 -4.88
CA PHE A 139 -3.15 -5.75 -3.85
C PHE A 139 -4.27 -5.76 -2.83
N ARG A 140 -3.98 -6.29 -1.65
CA ARG A 140 -4.89 -6.24 -0.50
C ARG A 140 -4.48 -5.05 0.35
N GLY A 141 -5.38 -4.07 0.44
CA GLY A 141 -5.36 -3.12 1.55
C GLY A 141 -5.74 -3.88 2.81
N LEU A 142 -4.84 -3.89 3.79
CA LEU A 142 -5.10 -4.35 5.16
C LEU A 142 -5.06 -3.15 6.08
#